data_AF-A0ABD5MU37-F1
#
_entry.id   AF-A0ABD5MU37-F1
#
_cell.length_a   1.000
_cell.length_b   1.000
_cell.length_c   1.000
_cell.angle_alpha   90.00
_cell.angle_beta   90.00
_cell.angle_gamma   90.00
#
_symmetry.space_group_name_H-M   'P 1'
#
loop_
_entity.id
_entity.type
_entity.pdbx_description
1 polymer ?
#
loop_
_entity_poly.entity_id
_entity_poly.type
_entity_poly.pdbx_seq_one_letter_code
_entity_poly.pdbx_strand_id
1 'polypeptide(L)'
;MTDHISKEPILFDIDTEKARSMLRISNYNIKEHKTKELQKFIEENQETIAKHAPKGWKYLGTYFYVMGFGPYQLAVMWEITDYGDLDNMRDHDDPVFWDLIEKKFSLLTNEPTPGWLLRKAGDTKITESKEED
;
A
#
# COMPACT_ATOMS: atom_id res chain seq x y z
N MET A 1 -30.40 -12.66 -42.95
CA MET A 1 -30.61 -11.82 -41.76
C MET A 1 -29.48 -12.14 -40.81
N THR A 2 -28.44 -11.33 -40.84
CA THR A 2 -27.31 -11.42 -39.91
C THR A 2 -27.37 -10.16 -39.07
N ASP A 3 -27.72 -10.33 -37.80
CA ASP A 3 -27.77 -9.24 -36.82
C ASP A 3 -26.36 -8.69 -36.62
N HIS A 4 -26.11 -7.49 -37.14
CA HIS A 4 -24.94 -6.69 -36.81
C HIS A 4 -25.15 -6.09 -35.42
N ILE A 5 -24.67 -6.80 -34.39
CA ILE A 5 -24.48 -6.19 -33.07
C ILE A 5 -23.29 -5.23 -33.20
N SER A 6 -23.61 -3.95 -33.33
CA SER A 6 -22.67 -2.85 -33.11
C SER A 6 -22.07 -2.99 -31.71
N LYS A 7 -20.78 -3.33 -31.64
CA LYS A 7 -20.00 -3.26 -30.40
C LYS A 7 -19.48 -1.82 -30.29
N GLU A 8 -20.32 -0.91 -29.79
CA GLU A 8 -19.79 0.36 -29.31
C GLU A 8 -18.91 0.08 -28.08
N PRO A 9 -17.68 0.61 -28.03
CA PRO A 9 -16.86 0.51 -26.84
C PRO A 9 -17.53 1.31 -25.72
N ILE A 10 -17.86 0.63 -24.63
CA ILE A 10 -18.32 1.27 -23.40
C ILE A 10 -17.12 2.04 -22.84
N LEU A 11 -17.03 3.32 -23.18
CA LEU A 11 -16.09 4.25 -22.58
C LEU A 11 -16.61 4.52 -21.16
N PHE A 12 -16.00 3.87 -20.17
CA PHE A 12 -16.19 4.28 -18.79
C PHE A 12 -15.49 5.63 -18.62
N ASP A 13 -16.27 6.71 -18.49
CA ASP A 13 -15.79 8.02 -18.05
C ASP A 13 -15.30 7.89 -16.59
N ILE A 14 -14.07 7.43 -16.44
CA ILE A 14 -13.35 7.45 -15.17
C ILE A 14 -12.92 8.91 -14.99
N ASP A 15 -13.58 9.58 -14.04
CA ASP A 15 -13.27 10.92 -13.57
C ASP A 15 -11.75 11.11 -13.34
N THR A 16 -11.10 11.73 -14.33
CA THR A 16 -9.64 11.86 -14.45
C THR A 16 -9.02 12.86 -13.48
N GLU A 17 -9.83 13.61 -12.72
CA GLU A 17 -9.35 14.60 -11.74
C GLU A 17 -9.15 14.02 -10.34
N LYS A 18 -9.57 12.78 -10.08
CA LYS A 18 -9.30 12.13 -8.79
C LYS A 18 -7.80 11.82 -8.71
N ALA A 19 -7.09 12.58 -7.89
CA ALA A 19 -5.64 12.47 -7.68
C ALA A 19 -5.14 11.03 -7.81
N ARG A 20 -4.20 10.82 -8.76
CA ARG A 20 -3.50 9.56 -8.95
C ARG A 20 -2.92 9.18 -7.60
N SER A 21 -3.36 8.04 -7.07
CA SER A 21 -2.90 7.56 -5.78
C SER A 21 -2.44 6.13 -5.96
N MET A 22 -1.23 5.86 -5.48
CA MET A 22 -0.60 4.56 -5.49
C MET A 22 -0.74 3.94 -4.10
N LEU A 23 -1.18 2.69 -4.06
CA LEU A 23 -1.20 1.87 -2.86
C LEU A 23 0.17 1.23 -2.69
N ARG A 24 0.83 1.57 -1.57
CA ARG A 24 2.07 0.93 -1.13
C ARG A 24 1.75 -0.06 -0.02
N ILE A 25 2.17 -1.31 -0.21
CA ILE A 25 2.05 -2.37 0.79
C ILE A 25 3.45 -2.80 1.20
N SER A 26 3.74 -2.78 2.49
CA SER A 26 4.95 -3.37 3.06
C SER A 26 4.56 -4.59 3.87
N ASN A 27 5.08 -5.75 3.46
CA ASN A 27 4.88 -6.98 4.19
C ASN A 27 5.96 -7.18 5.24
N TYR A 28 5.68 -7.94 6.29
CA TYR A 28 6.66 -8.28 7.33
C TYR A 28 6.37 -9.64 7.97
N ASN A 29 7.45 -10.27 8.47
CA ASN A 29 7.39 -11.38 9.40
C ASN A 29 7.66 -10.87 10.83
N ILE A 30 6.99 -11.48 11.79
CA ILE A 30 7.00 -11.12 13.20
C ILE A 30 8.02 -12.00 13.92
N LYS A 31 8.80 -11.43 14.85
CA LYS A 31 9.71 -12.23 15.69
C LYS A 31 8.94 -13.25 16.52
N GLU A 32 9.61 -14.34 16.85
CA GLU A 32 9.04 -15.39 17.68
C GLU A 32 8.52 -14.81 19.02
N HIS A 33 7.33 -15.24 19.43
CA HIS A 33 6.63 -14.80 20.64
C HIS A 33 6.31 -13.29 20.72
N LYS A 34 6.45 -12.52 19.63
CA LYS A 34 6.17 -11.06 19.62
C LYS A 34 4.79 -10.65 19.09
N THR A 35 3.98 -11.57 18.59
CA THR A 35 2.66 -11.27 17.98
C THR A 35 1.74 -10.45 18.88
N LYS A 36 1.58 -10.83 20.17
CA LYS A 36 0.71 -10.10 21.11
C LYS A 36 1.23 -8.70 21.43
N GLU A 37 2.55 -8.57 21.59
CA GLU A 37 3.19 -7.27 21.84
C GLU A 37 3.00 -6.34 20.64
N LEU A 38 3.18 -6.87 19.43
CA LEU A 38 2.98 -6.12 18.18
C LEU A 38 1.52 -5.72 17.97
N GLN A 39 0.57 -6.63 18.23
CA GLN A 39 -0.85 -6.31 18.13
C GLN A 39 -1.22 -5.13 19.03
N LYS A 40 -0.86 -5.23 20.32
CA LYS A 40 -1.12 -4.17 21.29
C LYS A 40 -0.47 -2.85 20.87
N PHE A 41 0.78 -2.90 20.43
CA PHE A 41 1.49 -1.72 19.93
C PHE A 41 0.75 -1.06 18.76
N ILE A 42 0.27 -1.83 17.78
CA ILE A 42 -0.47 -1.29 16.63
C ILE A 42 -1.78 -0.64 17.08
N GLU A 43 -2.57 -1.32 17.91
CA GLU A 43 -3.85 -0.82 18.40
C GLU A 43 -3.69 0.50 19.17
N GLU A 44 -2.64 0.63 19.97
CA GLU A 44 -2.35 1.83 20.77
C GLU A 44 -1.77 3.00 19.97
N ASN A 45 -1.12 2.76 18.83
CA ASN A 45 -0.29 3.77 18.15
C ASN A 45 -0.67 4.07 16.70
N GLN A 46 -1.60 3.34 16.09
CA GLN A 46 -1.94 3.51 14.66
C GLN A 46 -2.42 4.93 14.29
N GLU A 47 -3.16 5.59 15.18
CA GLU A 47 -3.61 6.96 14.96
C GLU A 47 -2.44 7.95 15.03
N THR A 48 -1.52 7.74 15.96
CA THR A 48 -0.29 8.54 16.08
C THR A 48 0.61 8.36 14.86
N ILE A 49 0.78 7.12 14.38
CA ILE A 49 1.50 6.83 13.13
C ILE A 49 0.89 7.58 11.95
N ALA A 50 -0.45 7.59 11.84
CA ALA A 50 -1.14 8.31 10.77
C ALA A 50 -0.96 9.83 10.87
N LYS A 51 -1.04 10.38 12.09
CA LYS A 51 -0.91 11.82 12.35
C LYS A 51 0.49 12.34 12.05
N HIS A 52 1.51 11.56 12.39
CA HIS A 52 2.92 11.91 12.19
C HIS A 52 3.48 11.35 10.88
N ALA A 53 2.63 10.95 9.94
CA ALA A 53 3.08 10.44 8.65
C ALA A 53 3.81 11.51 7.83
N PRO A 54 4.79 11.14 6.98
CA PRO A 54 5.42 12.07 6.06
C PRO A 54 4.42 12.76 5.14
N LYS A 55 4.77 13.94 4.64
CA LYS A 55 3.93 14.66 3.69
C LYS A 55 3.63 13.81 2.46
N GLY A 56 2.36 13.76 2.07
CA GLY A 56 1.88 12.97 0.93
C GLY A 56 1.66 11.48 1.23
N TRP A 57 2.02 11.02 2.42
CA TRP A 57 1.70 9.67 2.89
C TRP A 57 0.42 9.68 3.70
N LYS A 58 -0.50 8.80 3.32
CA LYS A 58 -1.71 8.54 4.09
C LYS A 58 -1.68 7.10 4.58
N TYR A 59 -1.67 6.95 5.89
CA TYR A 59 -1.74 5.64 6.53
C TYR A 59 -3.12 5.02 6.33
N LEU A 60 -3.17 3.80 5.80
CA LEU A 60 -4.42 3.06 5.62
C LEU A 60 -4.67 2.01 6.69
N GLY A 61 -3.61 1.56 7.36
CA GLY A 61 -3.72 0.57 8.42
C GLY A 61 -2.60 -0.45 8.39
N THR A 62 -2.60 -1.29 9.43
CA THR A 62 -1.76 -2.46 9.54
C THR A 62 -2.65 -3.67 9.78
N TYR A 63 -2.45 -4.72 9.01
CA TYR A 63 -3.30 -5.89 8.95
C TYR A 63 -2.50 -7.17 9.15
N PHE A 64 -3.00 -8.09 9.96
CA PHE A 64 -2.49 -9.45 10.00
C PHE A 64 -3.13 -10.29 8.90
N TYR A 65 -2.32 -11.13 8.27
CA TYR A 65 -2.83 -12.15 7.37
C TYR A 65 -3.60 -13.21 8.17
N VAL A 66 -4.79 -13.58 7.70
CA VAL A 66 -5.72 -14.49 8.39
C VAL A 66 -5.43 -15.93 7.98
N MET A 67 -5.44 -16.89 8.91
CA MET A 67 -5.37 -18.34 8.64
C MET A 67 -4.22 -18.80 7.72
N GLY A 68 -3.09 -18.10 7.71
CA GLY A 68 -1.96 -18.42 6.83
C GLY A 68 -2.23 -18.13 5.34
N PHE A 69 -3.29 -17.38 5.02
CA PHE A 69 -3.47 -16.82 3.68
C PHE A 69 -2.41 -15.76 3.42
N GLY A 70 -1.60 -15.95 2.39
CA GLY A 70 -0.49 -15.06 2.05
C GLY A 70 0.83 -15.52 2.67
N PRO A 71 1.97 -15.14 2.05
CA PRO A 71 3.27 -15.66 2.45
C PRO A 71 3.91 -14.94 3.65
N TYR A 72 3.21 -13.98 4.28
CA TYR A 72 3.73 -13.14 5.36
C TYR A 72 2.73 -13.05 6.52
N GLN A 73 3.16 -12.49 7.65
CA GLN A 73 2.31 -12.38 8.85
C GLN A 73 1.63 -11.02 8.99
N LEU A 74 2.21 -9.96 8.42
CA LEU A 74 1.76 -8.58 8.55
C LEU A 74 1.82 -7.85 7.21
N ALA A 75 0.86 -6.97 6.95
CA ALA A 75 0.90 -5.97 5.88
C ALA A 75 0.64 -4.57 6.46
N VAL A 76 1.50 -3.60 6.12
CA VAL A 76 1.32 -2.18 6.42
C VAL A 76 1.00 -1.45 5.14
N MET A 77 -0.11 -0.71 5.10
CA MET A 77 -0.64 -0.10 3.88
C MET A 77 -0.61 1.43 3.97
N TRP A 78 -0.21 2.04 2.86
CA TRP A 78 -0.12 3.48 2.69
C TRP A 78 -0.67 3.88 1.32
N GLU A 79 -1.36 5.00 1.24
CA GLU A 79 -1.58 5.75 0.01
C GLU A 79 -0.47 6.79 -0.14
N ILE A 80 0.14 6.84 -1.33
CA ILE A 80 1.01 7.94 -1.77
C ILE A 80 0.46 8.52 -3.07
N THR A 81 0.85 9.74 -3.42
CA THR A 81 0.32 10.47 -4.59
C THR A 81 1.25 10.33 -5.78
N ASP A 82 2.55 10.50 -5.56
CA ASP A 82 3.56 10.37 -6.61
C ASP A 82 4.85 9.73 -6.07
N TYR A 83 5.88 9.67 -6.91
CA TYR A 83 7.19 9.14 -6.51
C TYR A 83 7.98 10.10 -5.61
N GLY A 84 7.72 11.41 -5.68
CA GLY A 84 8.35 12.40 -4.80
C GLY A 84 7.93 12.25 -3.34
N ASP A 85 6.74 11.68 -3.08
CA ASP A 85 6.37 11.28 -1.72
C ASP A 85 7.34 10.26 -1.13
N LEU A 86 7.96 9.39 -1.94
CA LEU A 86 8.98 8.46 -1.43
C LEU A 86 10.22 9.20 -0.92
N ASP A 87 10.55 10.35 -1.50
CA ASP A 87 11.65 11.20 -1.03
C ASP A 87 11.23 11.95 0.24
N ASN A 88 9.97 12.38 0.37
CA ASN A 88 9.45 12.96 1.61
C ASN A 88 9.60 12.01 2.82
N MET A 89 9.54 10.69 2.63
CA MET A 89 9.82 9.71 3.69
C MET A 89 11.29 9.70 4.10
N ARG A 90 12.22 9.93 3.16
CA ARG A 90 13.67 9.97 3.44
C ARG A 90 14.05 11.24 4.20
N ASP A 91 13.41 12.35 3.85
CA ASP A 91 13.66 13.67 4.44
C ASP A 91 12.79 13.93 5.68
N HIS A 92 11.94 12.97 6.07
CA HIS A 92 11.07 13.11 7.21
C HIS A 92 11.87 13.12 8.52
N ASP A 93 11.65 14.13 9.37
CA ASP A 93 12.44 14.38 10.58
C ASP A 93 11.60 14.37 11.87
N ASP A 94 10.35 13.89 11.82
CA ASP A 94 9.52 13.81 13.01
C ASP A 94 10.01 12.71 13.96
N PRO A 95 10.51 13.05 15.16
CA PRO A 95 11.05 12.07 16.10
C PRO A 95 9.98 11.10 16.61
N VAL A 96 8.73 11.55 16.74
CA VAL A 96 7.63 10.69 17.20
C VAL A 96 7.37 9.58 16.19
N PHE A 97 7.41 9.91 14.90
CA PHE A 97 7.27 8.91 13.85
C PHE A 97 8.40 7.88 13.91
N TRP A 98 9.65 8.33 13.99
CA TRP A 98 10.80 7.43 13.98
C TRP A 98 10.89 6.54 15.21
N ASP A 99 10.58 7.04 16.41
CA ASP A 99 10.51 6.24 17.64
C ASP A 99 9.48 5.10 17.52
N LEU A 100 8.31 5.40 16.95
CA LEU A 100 7.25 4.41 16.71
C LEU A 100 7.68 3.39 15.67
N ILE A 101 8.31 3.84 14.59
CA ILE A 101 8.81 2.96 13.53
C ILE A 101 9.91 2.04 14.05
N GLU A 102 10.86 2.55 14.83
CA GLU A 102 11.91 1.77 15.47
C GLU A 102 11.33 0.73 16.43
N LYS A 103 10.41 1.12 17.31
CA LYS A 103 9.73 0.19 18.21
C LYS A 103 8.99 -0.90 17.43
N LYS A 104 8.29 -0.55 16.34
CA LYS A 104 7.65 -1.54 15.46
C LYS A 104 8.68 -2.51 14.88
N PHE A 105 9.76 -2.00 14.28
CA PHE A 105 10.82 -2.84 13.68
C PHE A 105 11.53 -3.73 14.70
N SER A 106 11.62 -3.32 15.96
CA SER A 106 12.15 -4.17 17.04
C SER A 106 11.33 -5.46 17.25
N LEU A 107 10.06 -5.49 16.86
CA LEU A 107 9.13 -6.62 16.99
C LEU A 107 9.07 -7.50 15.73
N LEU A 108 9.69 -7.05 14.64
CA LEU A 108 9.69 -7.72 13.34
C LEU A 108 11.03 -8.42 13.10
N THR A 109 11.03 -9.44 12.25
CA THR A 109 12.26 -10.10 11.81
C THR A 109 13.04 -9.19 10.85
N ASN A 110 14.35 -9.46 10.69
CA ASN A 110 15.17 -8.79 9.68
C ASN A 110 15.10 -9.49 8.31
N GLU A 111 14.23 -10.50 8.13
CA GLU A 111 14.07 -11.18 6.86
C GLU A 111 13.52 -10.20 5.80
N PRO A 112 14.16 -10.12 4.63
CA PRO A 112 13.69 -9.26 3.56
C PRO A 112 12.34 -9.78 3.07
N THR A 113 11.36 -8.89 3.03
CA THR A 113 10.01 -9.16 2.53
C THR A 113 9.71 -8.16 1.43
N PRO A 114 9.12 -8.59 0.29
CA PRO A 114 8.80 -7.71 -0.80
C PRO A 114 7.73 -6.70 -0.39
N GLY A 115 7.96 -5.46 -0.78
CA GLY A 115 6.91 -4.45 -0.86
C GLY A 115 6.21 -4.51 -2.21
N TRP A 116 4.95 -4.10 -2.24
CA TRP A 116 4.19 -3.90 -3.47
C TRP A 116 3.86 -2.42 -3.64
N LEU A 117 3.91 -1.95 -4.88
CA LEU A 117 3.43 -0.64 -5.28
C LEU A 117 2.41 -0.84 -6.40
N LEU A 118 1.17 -0.48 -6.13
CA LEU A 118 0.02 -0.75 -6.98
C LEU A 118 -0.61 0.58 -7.39
N ARG A 119 -0.90 0.75 -8.67
CA ARG A 119 -1.75 1.85 -9.16
C ARG A 119 -3.21 1.43 -9.17
N LYS A 120 -4.13 2.40 -9.13
CA LYS A 120 -5.56 2.11 -9.34
C LYS A 120 -5.77 1.50 -10.72
N ALA A 121 -6.78 0.65 -10.85
CA ALA A 121 -7.12 0.04 -12.13
C ALA A 121 -7.36 1.10 -13.22
N GLY A 122 -8.09 2.17 -12.89
CA GLY A 122 -8.35 3.29 -13.81
C GLY A 122 -7.12 4.10 -14.24
N ASP A 123 -6.02 4.05 -13.48
CA ASP A 123 -4.76 4.73 -13.86
C ASP A 123 -3.92 3.91 -14.85
N THR A 124 -4.34 2.68 -15.14
CA THR A 124 -3.61 1.76 -16.03
C THR A 124 -3.91 2.11 -17.49
N LYS A 125 -2.90 2.61 -18.20
CA LYS A 125 -2.92 2.65 -19.67
C LYS A 125 -2.75 1.24 -20.22
N ILE A 126 -3.78 0.73 -20.89
CA ILE A 126 -3.74 -0.55 -21.61
C ILE A 126 -3.29 -0.27 -23.03
N THR A 127 -2.24 -0.96 -23.47
CA THR A 127 -1.80 -0.97 -24.87
C THR A 127 -2.12 -2.35 -25.42
N GLU A 128 -3.09 -2.43 -26.32
CA GLU A 128 -3.43 -3.68 -26.99
C GLU A 128 -2.29 -4.10 -27.93
N SER A 129 -2.02 -5.40 -28.00
CA SER A 129 -1.15 -5.96 -29.04
C SER A 129 -1.83 -5.75 -30.39
N LYS A 130 -1.06 -5.39 -31.42
CA LYS A 130 -1.57 -5.41 -32.79
C LYS A 130 -2.02 -6.83 -33.11
N GLU A 131 -3.23 -6.97 -33.66
CA GLU A 131 -3.65 -8.23 -34.27
C GLU A 131 -2.62 -8.57 -35.36
N GLU A 132 -2.06 -9.78 -35.32
CA GLU A 132 -1.25 -10.31 -36.41
C GLU A 132 -2.23 -10.74 -37.51
N ASP A 133 -2.14 -10.09 -38.68
CA ASP A 133 -2.90 -10.41 -39.90
C ASP A 133 -2.61 -11.82 -40.44
#